data_AF-A0A1Q7IJL3-F1
#
_entry.id   AF-A0A1Q7IJL3-F1
#
_cell.length_a   1.000
_cell.length_b   1.000
_cell.length_c   1.000
_cell.angle_alpha   90.00
_cell.angle_beta   90.00
_cell.angle_gamma   90.00
#
_symmetry.space_group_name_H-M   'P 1'
#
loop_
_entity.id
_entity.type
_entity.pdbx_description
1 polymer ?
#
loop_
_entity_poly.entity_id
_entity_poly.type
_entity_poly.pdbx_seq_one_letter_code
_entity_poly.pdbx_strand_id
1 'polypeptide(L)'
;MADVAPDPCIYVLAGTNGAGKSSLAGATFLSAGTEYFNPDQAARLIRDRNPGLGPTEANSAAWHQGRRLLERAIAERKTFAFETTLGGATITALLQRALSAGIAVRVWYVGLASPELHIARVRARVARGGHDIPAGHIRARYDSSRLNLIRLLPQLTELRVYDNSAEADPRAGVAPEPTLVLHMRRGKIVRSSPLAETRAWARPIMAAAMKASAPAR
;
A
#
# COMPACT_ATOMS: atom_id res chain seq x y z
N MET A 1 -6.96 26.20 26.57
CA MET A 1 -7.37 24.89 26.03
C MET A 1 -6.14 24.26 25.41
N ALA A 2 -5.61 23.19 26.00
CA ALA A 2 -4.44 22.52 25.44
C ALA A 2 -4.83 21.95 24.07
N ASP A 3 -4.04 22.30 23.06
CA ASP A 3 -4.12 21.73 21.72
C ASP A 3 -3.92 20.21 21.85
N VAL A 4 -5.01 19.44 21.75
CA VAL A 4 -4.94 17.99 21.82
C VAL A 4 -4.28 17.54 20.52
N ALA A 5 -3.01 17.14 20.61
CA ALA A 5 -2.30 16.59 19.48
C ALA A 5 -3.15 15.47 18.85
N PRO A 6 -3.33 15.47 17.51
CA PRO A 6 -4.21 14.52 16.85
C PRO A 6 -3.80 13.08 17.15
N ASP A 7 -4.79 12.19 17.30
CA ASP A 7 -4.55 10.77 17.58
C ASP A 7 -3.55 10.17 16.57
N PRO A 8 -2.54 9.40 17.05
CA PRO A 8 -1.52 8.85 16.18
C PRO A 8 -2.09 7.87 15.17
N CYS A 9 -1.72 8.07 13.90
CA CYS A 9 -2.23 7.26 12.80
C CYS A 9 -1.11 6.87 11.82
N ILE A 10 -1.00 5.58 11.56
CA ILE A 10 -0.16 5.04 10.49
C ILE A 10 -1.00 4.91 9.22
N TYR A 11 -0.61 5.65 8.19
CA TYR A 11 -1.22 5.60 6.87
C TYR A 11 -0.37 4.72 5.95
N VAL A 12 -0.99 3.71 5.35
CA VAL A 12 -0.28 2.74 4.53
C VAL A 12 -0.86 2.74 3.13
N LEU A 13 -0.04 3.06 2.15
CA LEU A 13 -0.37 2.86 0.76
C LEU A 13 0.25 1.54 0.28
N ALA A 14 -0.59 0.53 0.08
CA ALA A 14 -0.19 -0.85 -0.15
C ALA A 14 -0.58 -1.34 -1.55
N GLY A 15 0.17 -2.31 -2.05
CA GLY A 15 -0.08 -2.92 -3.37
C GLY A 15 1.20 -3.24 -4.13
N THR A 16 1.15 -4.26 -4.97
CA THR A 16 2.30 -4.71 -5.77
C THR A 16 2.86 -3.60 -6.68
N ASN A 17 4.14 -3.70 -7.06
CA ASN A 17 4.77 -2.76 -7.99
C ASN A 17 3.91 -2.60 -9.27
N GLY A 18 3.79 -1.38 -9.79
CA GLY A 18 2.94 -1.10 -10.96
C GLY A 18 1.44 -0.89 -10.68
N ALA A 19 0.97 -1.07 -9.44
CA ALA A 19 -0.45 -0.89 -9.09
C ALA A 19 -1.00 0.54 -9.28
N GLY A 20 -0.15 1.57 -9.32
CA GLY A 20 -0.58 2.98 -9.32
C GLY A 20 -0.78 3.58 -7.92
N LYS A 21 -0.12 3.01 -6.90
CA LYS A 21 -0.07 3.51 -5.53
C LYS A 21 0.19 5.02 -5.45
N SER A 22 1.34 5.48 -5.98
CA SER A 22 1.74 6.89 -5.88
C SER A 22 0.75 7.86 -6.54
N SER A 23 0.05 7.44 -7.60
CA SER A 23 -1.01 8.23 -8.25
C SER A 23 -2.21 8.42 -7.33
N LEU A 24 -2.62 7.37 -6.59
CA LEU A 24 -3.69 7.46 -5.60
C LEU A 24 -3.26 8.28 -4.36
N ALA A 25 -1.99 8.19 -3.95
CA ALA A 25 -1.48 8.95 -2.81
C ALA A 25 -1.36 10.44 -3.05
N GLY A 26 -0.91 10.85 -4.23
CA GLY A 26 -0.71 12.27 -4.55
C GLY A 26 -1.98 13.10 -4.37
N ALA A 27 -3.15 12.51 -4.67
CA ALA A 27 -4.45 13.15 -4.49
C ALA A 27 -4.95 13.16 -3.03
N THR A 28 -4.51 12.22 -2.17
CA THR A 28 -5.14 11.97 -0.86
C THR A 28 -4.29 12.36 0.34
N PHE A 29 -2.96 12.16 0.31
CA PHE A 29 -2.12 12.26 1.51
C PHE A 29 -1.21 13.49 1.55
N LEU A 30 -0.79 14.01 0.40
CA LEU A 30 0.09 15.19 0.34
C LEU A 30 -0.64 16.47 0.80
N SER A 31 -1.97 16.52 0.72
CA SER A 31 -2.79 17.63 1.19
C SER A 31 -2.91 17.71 2.72
N ALA A 32 -2.52 16.65 3.45
CA ALA A 32 -2.74 16.53 4.90
C ALA A 32 -1.48 16.81 5.76
N GLY A 33 -0.40 17.33 5.18
CA GLY A 33 0.83 17.69 5.92
C GLY A 33 1.53 16.54 6.65
N THR A 34 1.18 15.29 6.32
CA THR A 34 1.70 14.09 6.99
C THR A 34 3.07 13.70 6.41
N GLU A 35 4.03 13.39 7.28
CA GLU A 35 5.33 12.84 6.88
C GLU A 35 5.13 11.56 6.04
N TYR A 36 5.56 11.60 4.78
CA TYR A 36 5.32 10.57 3.77
C TYR A 36 6.63 9.95 3.28
N PHE A 37 6.74 8.62 3.38
CA PHE A 37 7.91 7.87 2.94
C PHE A 37 7.60 6.98 1.73
N ASN A 38 8.27 7.26 0.62
CA ASN A 38 8.24 6.40 -0.57
C ASN A 38 9.61 5.68 -0.73
N PRO A 39 9.66 4.33 -0.62
CA PRO A 39 10.91 3.58 -0.76
C PRO A 39 11.61 3.73 -2.12
N ASP A 40 10.86 3.83 -3.22
CA ASP A 40 11.44 4.00 -4.58
C ASP A 40 12.11 5.39 -4.69
N GLN A 41 11.50 6.44 -4.12
CA GLN A 41 12.08 7.79 -4.08
C GLN A 41 13.31 7.84 -3.15
N ALA A 42 13.22 7.21 -1.98
CA ALA A 42 14.34 7.13 -1.04
C ALA A 42 15.55 6.38 -1.65
N ALA A 43 15.32 5.25 -2.33
CA ALA A 43 16.37 4.50 -3.02
C ALA A 43 17.05 5.33 -4.11
N ARG A 44 16.26 6.10 -4.89
CA ARG A 44 16.81 7.05 -5.88
C ARG A 44 17.69 8.10 -5.22
N LEU A 45 17.22 8.78 -4.17
CA LEU A 45 17.98 9.81 -3.46
C LEU A 45 19.26 9.26 -2.83
N ILE A 46 19.22 8.04 -2.28
CA ILE A 46 20.40 7.37 -1.72
C ILE A 46 21.44 7.13 -2.82
N ARG A 47 21.02 6.64 -3.99
CA ARG A 47 21.90 6.41 -5.12
C ARG A 47 22.47 7.71 -5.69
N ASP A 48 21.64 8.75 -5.84
CA ASP A 48 22.06 10.05 -6.37
C ASP A 48 23.13 10.71 -5.46
N ARG A 49 23.06 10.47 -4.14
CA ARG A 49 24.06 10.94 -3.16
C ARG A 49 25.28 10.03 -3.03
N ASN A 50 25.21 8.80 -3.54
CA ASN A 50 26.27 7.79 -3.40
C ASN A 50 26.44 7.05 -4.74
N PRO A 51 27.11 7.66 -5.73
CA PRO A 51 27.20 7.11 -7.10
C PRO A 51 27.83 5.72 -7.19
N GLY A 52 28.57 5.28 -6.15
CA GLY A 52 29.17 3.95 -6.06
C GLY A 52 28.24 2.85 -5.54
N LEU A 53 27.03 3.16 -5.03
CA LEU A 53 26.09 2.15 -4.55
C LEU A 53 25.31 1.52 -5.72
N GLY A 54 25.27 0.19 -5.75
CA GLY A 54 24.44 -0.55 -6.68
C GLY A 54 22.94 -0.38 -6.40
N PRO A 55 22.06 -0.63 -7.39
CA PRO A 55 20.61 -0.54 -7.20
C PRO A 55 20.06 -1.39 -6.06
N THR A 56 20.59 -2.60 -5.87
CA THR A 56 20.18 -3.51 -4.79
C THR A 56 20.51 -2.95 -3.42
N GLU A 57 21.69 -2.36 -3.25
CA GLU A 57 22.14 -1.79 -1.98
C GLU A 57 21.34 -0.54 -1.63
N ALA A 58 21.11 0.34 -2.60
CA ALA A 58 20.26 1.52 -2.43
C ALA A 58 18.82 1.15 -2.04
N ASN A 59 18.24 0.13 -2.69
CA ASN A 59 16.92 -0.41 -2.35
C ASN A 59 16.89 -1.01 -0.94
N SER A 60 17.93 -1.75 -0.55
CA SER A 60 18.06 -2.32 0.80
C SER A 60 18.14 -1.21 1.85
N ALA A 61 18.99 -0.20 1.63
CA ALA A 61 19.13 0.96 2.50
C ALA A 61 17.82 1.73 2.66
N ALA A 62 17.10 1.98 1.56
CA ALA A 62 15.78 2.61 1.59
C ALA A 62 14.74 1.78 2.38
N TRP A 63 14.75 0.45 2.21
CA TRP A 63 13.88 -0.44 2.97
C TRP A 63 14.19 -0.39 4.47
N HIS A 64 15.47 -0.43 4.86
CA HIS A 64 15.88 -0.31 6.26
C HIS A 64 15.52 1.06 6.85
N GLN A 65 15.65 2.14 6.07
CA GLN A 65 15.22 3.48 6.48
C GLN A 65 13.71 3.53 6.74
N GLY A 66 12.89 3.07 5.81
CA GLY A 66 11.43 3.03 5.98
C GLY A 66 10.99 2.19 7.18
N ARG A 67 11.65 1.05 7.40
CA ARG A 67 11.42 0.21 8.59
C ARG A 67 11.72 0.96 9.89
N ARG A 68 12.88 1.62 9.99
CA ARG A 68 13.26 2.40 11.18
C ARG A 68 12.29 3.54 11.45
N LEU A 69 11.82 4.23 10.39
CA LEU A 69 10.83 5.30 10.51
C LEU A 69 9.50 4.78 11.05
N LEU A 70 9.02 3.63 10.55
CA LEU A 70 7.81 2.99 11.08
C LEU A 70 7.99 2.54 12.54
N GLU A 71 9.12 1.91 12.87
CA GLU A 71 9.44 1.52 14.25
C GLU A 71 9.44 2.73 15.20
N ARG A 72 10.07 3.83 14.76
CA ARG A 72 10.07 5.10 15.49
C ARG A 72 8.67 5.68 15.66
N ALA A 73 7.87 5.71 14.60
CA ALA A 73 6.49 6.21 14.65
C ALA A 73 5.63 5.40 15.63
N ILE A 74 5.84 4.08 15.70
CA ILE A 74 5.16 3.21 16.67
C ILE A 74 5.64 3.52 18.10
N ALA A 75 6.95 3.60 18.32
CA ALA A 75 7.53 3.83 19.64
C ALA A 75 7.18 5.21 20.21
N GLU A 76 7.24 6.24 19.37
CA GLU A 76 6.97 7.64 19.74
C GLU A 76 5.49 8.02 19.60
N ARG A 77 4.62 7.08 19.19
CA ARG A 77 3.20 7.32 18.88
C ARG A 77 3.01 8.54 17.98
N LYS A 78 3.67 8.55 16.82
CA LYS A 78 3.58 9.60 15.82
C LYS A 78 2.79 9.15 14.61
N THR A 79 2.18 10.13 13.94
CA THR A 79 1.56 9.93 12.63
C THR A 79 2.64 9.75 11.56
N PHE A 80 2.49 8.72 10.73
CA PHE A 80 3.45 8.39 9.68
C PHE A 80 2.74 7.78 8.47
N ALA A 81 3.09 8.22 7.27
CA ALA A 81 2.56 7.68 6.03
C ALA A 81 3.68 7.03 5.21
N PHE A 82 3.43 5.89 4.59
CA PHE A 82 4.42 5.27 3.72
C PHE A 82 3.83 4.35 2.65
N GLU A 83 4.62 4.12 1.59
CA GLU A 83 4.32 3.10 0.59
C GLU A 83 4.96 1.76 0.93
N THR A 84 4.24 0.68 0.63
CA THR A 84 4.79 -0.68 0.69
C THR A 84 4.17 -1.58 -0.37
N THR A 85 4.90 -2.61 -0.77
CA THR A 85 4.29 -3.71 -1.54
C THR A 85 3.42 -4.60 -0.65
N LEU A 86 3.61 -4.53 0.67
CA LEU A 86 3.05 -5.46 1.66
C LEU A 86 3.41 -6.93 1.38
N GLY A 87 4.42 -7.20 0.53
CA GLY A 87 4.75 -8.55 0.08
C GLY A 87 5.61 -9.36 1.07
N GLY A 88 6.24 -8.71 2.05
CA GLY A 88 7.06 -9.34 3.09
C GLY A 88 6.37 -9.35 4.45
N ALA A 89 6.82 -10.21 5.37
CA ALA A 89 6.22 -10.36 6.69
C ALA A 89 6.55 -9.22 7.67
N THR A 90 7.72 -8.59 7.55
CA THR A 90 8.22 -7.60 8.53
C THR A 90 7.29 -6.40 8.70
N ILE A 91 6.87 -5.77 7.60
CA ILE A 91 5.98 -4.59 7.68
C ILE A 91 4.62 -5.00 8.25
N THR A 92 4.08 -6.14 7.82
CA THR A 92 2.83 -6.69 8.36
C THR A 92 2.90 -6.90 9.87
N ALA A 93 3.99 -7.48 10.38
CA ALA A 93 4.20 -7.68 11.81
C ALA A 93 4.32 -6.34 12.58
N LEU A 94 4.99 -5.33 12.01
CA LEU A 94 5.06 -4.00 12.60
C LEU A 94 3.68 -3.31 12.64
N LEU A 95 2.87 -3.45 11.59
CA LEU A 95 1.50 -2.92 11.58
C LEU A 95 0.59 -3.63 12.60
N GLN A 96 0.74 -4.95 12.78
CA GLN A 96 0.04 -5.68 13.85
C GLN A 96 0.45 -5.18 15.23
N ARG A 97 1.75 -4.93 15.46
CA ARG A 97 2.23 -4.33 16.72
C ARG A 97 1.65 -2.93 16.95
N ALA A 98 1.56 -2.10 15.91
CA ALA A 98 0.94 -0.78 15.99
C ALA A 98 -0.54 -0.88 16.42
N LEU A 99 -1.30 -1.76 15.76
CA LEU A 99 -2.70 -2.02 16.07
C LEU A 99 -2.89 -2.54 17.52
N SER A 100 -2.06 -3.48 17.95
CA SER A 100 -2.08 -4.01 19.32
C SER A 100 -1.69 -2.96 20.37
N ALA A 101 -0.88 -1.96 20.01
CA ALA A 101 -0.56 -0.81 20.85
C ALA A 101 -1.63 0.30 20.81
N GLY A 102 -2.78 0.06 20.18
CA GLY A 102 -3.87 1.01 20.05
C GLY A 102 -3.60 2.17 19.09
N ILE A 103 -2.61 2.07 18.21
CA ILE A 103 -2.34 3.07 17.17
C ILE A 103 -3.25 2.77 15.97
N ALA A 104 -3.91 3.81 15.44
CA ALA A 104 -4.75 3.64 14.27
C ALA A 104 -3.90 3.25 13.05
N VAL A 105 -4.32 2.21 12.31
CA VAL A 105 -3.69 1.84 11.04
C VAL A 105 -4.75 1.88 9.93
N ARG A 106 -4.51 2.74 8.94
CA ARG A 106 -5.41 2.94 7.81
C ARG A 106 -4.69 2.57 6.52
N VAL A 107 -5.25 1.61 5.78
CA VAL A 107 -4.63 1.06 4.57
C VAL A 107 -5.45 1.45 3.34
N TRP A 108 -4.77 1.99 2.34
CA TRP A 108 -5.27 2.13 0.97
C TRP A 108 -4.53 1.10 0.14
N TYR A 109 -5.23 0.05 -0.25
CA TYR A 109 -4.69 -1.04 -1.03
C TYR A 109 -5.08 -0.87 -2.49
N VAL A 110 -4.11 -0.94 -3.40
CA VAL A 110 -4.33 -0.85 -4.85
C VAL A 110 -3.88 -2.14 -5.50
N GLY A 111 -4.77 -2.78 -6.26
CA GLY A 111 -4.48 -4.01 -6.99
C GLY A 111 -4.89 -3.92 -8.47
N LEU A 112 -4.37 -4.88 -9.24
CA LEU A 112 -4.67 -5.06 -10.66
C LEU A 112 -5.18 -6.47 -10.94
N ALA A 113 -5.83 -6.64 -12.08
CA ALA A 113 -6.44 -7.88 -12.52
C ALA A 113 -5.48 -9.08 -12.59
N SER A 114 -4.20 -8.86 -12.90
CA SER A 114 -3.20 -9.92 -13.04
C SER A 114 -1.78 -9.45 -12.72
N PRO A 115 -0.87 -10.36 -12.33
CA PRO A 115 0.54 -10.02 -12.17
C PRO A 115 1.18 -9.60 -13.51
N GLU A 116 0.69 -10.09 -14.65
CA GLU A 116 1.12 -9.68 -15.99
C GLU A 116 0.84 -8.19 -16.23
N LEU A 117 -0.30 -7.67 -15.77
CA LEU A 117 -0.61 -6.25 -15.89
C LEU A 117 0.33 -5.40 -15.02
N HIS A 118 0.70 -5.90 -13.83
CA HIS A 118 1.73 -5.26 -13.00
C HIS A 118 3.09 -5.22 -13.74
N ILE A 119 3.51 -6.34 -14.33
CA ILE A 119 4.75 -6.43 -15.10
C ILE A 119 4.74 -5.47 -16.29
N ALA A 120 3.64 -5.43 -17.06
CA ALA A 120 3.49 -4.54 -18.20
C ALA A 120 3.62 -3.06 -17.80
N ARG A 121 2.96 -2.65 -16.71
CA ARG A 121 3.07 -1.27 -16.18
C ARG A 121 4.48 -0.93 -15.67
N VAL A 122 5.15 -1.88 -15.02
CA VAL A 122 6.55 -1.68 -14.60
C VAL A 122 7.45 -1.52 -15.82
N ARG A 123 7.34 -2.37 -16.85
CA ARG A 123 8.11 -2.25 -18.10
C ARG A 123 7.88 -0.92 -18.80
N ALA A 124 6.63 -0.49 -18.92
CA ALA A 124 6.29 0.81 -19.51
C ALA A 124 6.90 1.99 -18.74
N ARG A 125 6.99 1.89 -17.41
CA ARG A 125 7.68 2.88 -16.57
C ARG A 125 9.20 2.85 -16.76
N VAL A 126 9.80 1.66 -16.86
CA VAL A 126 11.24 1.49 -17.10
C VAL A 126 11.65 2.11 -18.44
N ALA A 127 10.84 1.91 -19.49
CA ALA A 127 11.06 2.55 -20.79
C ALA A 127 11.06 4.09 -20.74
N ARG A 128 10.50 4.70 -19.68
CA ARG A 128 10.51 6.15 -19.40
C ARG A 128 11.54 6.56 -18.35
N GLY A 129 12.55 5.72 -18.07
CA GLY A 129 13.61 6.00 -17.10
C GLY A 129 13.31 5.56 -15.65
N GLY A 130 12.27 4.76 -15.43
CA GLY A 130 11.97 4.18 -14.12
C GLY A 130 12.87 3.00 -13.74
N HIS A 131 12.74 2.54 -12.48
CA HIS A 131 13.46 1.36 -11.99
C HIS A 131 12.77 0.05 -12.36
N ASP A 132 13.58 -0.92 -12.81
CA ASP A 132 13.14 -2.28 -13.14
C ASP A 132 12.95 -3.16 -11.90
N ILE A 133 12.01 -4.09 -11.96
CA ILE A 133 11.73 -5.05 -10.90
C ILE A 133 11.59 -6.43 -11.53
N PRO A 134 12.34 -7.44 -11.07
CA PRO A 134 12.24 -8.79 -11.62
C PRO A 134 10.80 -9.32 -11.62
N ALA A 135 10.35 -9.86 -12.74
CA ALA A 135 8.98 -10.37 -12.91
C ALA A 135 8.61 -11.45 -11.87
N GLY A 136 9.57 -12.30 -11.49
CA GLY A 136 9.38 -13.28 -10.42
C GLY A 136 9.03 -12.65 -9.07
N HIS A 137 9.66 -11.52 -8.72
CA HIS A 137 9.32 -10.77 -7.51
C HIS A 137 7.92 -10.17 -7.59
N ILE A 138 7.51 -9.68 -8.76
CA ILE A 138 6.16 -9.12 -8.96
C ILE A 138 5.09 -10.22 -8.76
N ARG A 139 5.29 -11.40 -9.33
CA ARG A 139 4.38 -12.55 -9.16
C ARG A 139 4.30 -13.00 -7.71
N ALA A 140 5.43 -13.18 -7.04
CA ALA A 140 5.44 -13.57 -5.63
C ALA A 140 4.71 -12.52 -4.75
N ARG A 141 4.97 -11.23 -4.99
CA ARG A 141 4.33 -10.12 -4.26
C ARG A 141 2.85 -10.01 -4.55
N TYR A 142 2.39 -10.35 -5.76
CA TYR A 142 0.98 -10.36 -6.10
C TYR A 142 0.18 -11.17 -5.07
N ASP A 143 0.61 -12.39 -4.79
CA ASP A 143 -0.09 -13.26 -3.83
C ASP A 143 0.21 -12.86 -2.38
N SER A 144 1.48 -12.70 -2.02
CA SER A 144 1.86 -12.46 -0.63
C SER A 144 1.32 -11.13 -0.08
N SER A 145 1.21 -10.10 -0.93
CA SER A 145 0.63 -8.81 -0.57
C SER A 145 -0.82 -8.93 -0.12
N ARG A 146 -1.64 -9.70 -0.85
CA ARG A 146 -3.05 -9.92 -0.50
C ARG A 146 -3.21 -10.77 0.75
N LEU A 147 -2.39 -11.83 0.89
CA LEU A 147 -2.41 -12.66 2.09
C LEU A 147 -2.04 -11.86 3.34
N ASN A 148 -1.03 -11.00 3.25
CA ASN A 148 -0.64 -10.12 4.34
C ASN A 148 -1.72 -9.07 4.66
N LEU A 149 -2.39 -8.52 3.66
CA LEU A 149 -3.55 -7.65 3.89
C LEU A 149 -4.66 -8.37 4.66
N ILE A 150 -5.01 -9.59 4.25
CA ILE A 150 -6.04 -10.40 4.90
C ILE A 150 -5.69 -10.66 6.38
N ARG A 151 -4.41 -10.87 6.70
CA ARG A 151 -3.94 -11.04 8.09
C ARG A 151 -4.12 -9.79 8.97
N LEU A 152 -4.17 -8.61 8.37
CA LEU A 152 -4.38 -7.35 9.10
C LEU A 152 -5.87 -7.05 9.36
N LEU A 153 -6.77 -7.56 8.51
CA LEU A 153 -8.21 -7.23 8.53
C LEU A 153 -8.86 -7.25 9.92
N PRO A 154 -8.65 -8.25 10.80
CA PRO A 154 -9.39 -8.34 12.05
C PRO A 154 -9.19 -7.17 13.01
N GLN A 155 -8.03 -6.51 12.96
CA GLN A 155 -7.68 -5.40 13.86
C GLN A 155 -7.61 -4.05 13.13
N LEU A 156 -7.70 -4.05 11.80
CA LEU A 156 -7.42 -2.88 10.99
C LEU A 156 -8.42 -1.75 11.26
N THR A 157 -7.92 -0.53 11.45
CA THR A 157 -8.79 0.62 11.76
C THR A 157 -9.63 1.02 10.55
N GLU A 158 -9.01 1.07 9.37
CA GLU A 158 -9.67 1.38 8.12
C GLU A 158 -8.96 0.68 6.95
N LEU A 159 -9.75 0.15 6.02
CA LEU A 159 -9.27 -0.38 4.75
C LEU A 159 -10.06 0.24 3.61
N ARG A 160 -9.37 0.75 2.59
CA ARG A 160 -9.93 1.02 1.28
C ARG A 160 -9.18 0.20 0.24
N VAL A 161 -9.90 -0.60 -0.55
CA VAL A 161 -9.35 -1.41 -1.65
C VAL A 161 -9.81 -0.82 -2.97
N TYR A 162 -8.85 -0.56 -3.85
CA TYR A 162 -9.07 -0.01 -5.17
C TYR A 162 -8.61 -0.98 -6.25
N ASP A 163 -9.44 -1.13 -7.27
CA ASP A 163 -9.08 -1.76 -8.52
C ASP A 163 -8.62 -0.68 -9.50
N ASN A 164 -7.37 -0.80 -9.95
CA ASN A 164 -6.80 0.12 -10.92
C ASN A 164 -6.49 -0.57 -12.26
N SER A 165 -7.25 -1.61 -12.62
CA SER A 165 -6.98 -2.44 -13.80
C SER A 165 -7.38 -1.78 -15.11
N ALA A 166 -8.24 -0.76 -15.08
CA ALA A 166 -8.59 0.00 -16.28
C ALA A 166 -7.32 0.59 -16.90
N GLU A 167 -7.17 0.42 -18.21
CA GLU A 167 -6.11 1.10 -18.95
C GLU A 167 -6.49 2.57 -19.12
N ALA A 168 -5.52 3.45 -18.88
CA ALA A 168 -5.61 4.81 -19.37
C ALA A 168 -5.21 4.81 -20.84
N ASP A 169 -5.98 5.49 -21.68
CA ASP A 169 -5.54 5.83 -23.02
C ASP A 169 -4.29 6.75 -22.91
N PRO A 170 -3.10 6.30 -23.33
CA PRO A 170 -1.89 7.12 -23.29
C PRO A 170 -1.99 8.39 -24.14
N ARG A 171 -2.91 8.44 -25.12
CA ARG A 171 -3.17 9.60 -25.99
C ARG A 171 -4.13 10.60 -25.36
N ALA A 172 -4.99 10.16 -24.45
CA ALA A 172 -5.97 11.02 -23.79
C ALA A 172 -5.37 11.86 -22.65
N GLY A 173 -4.18 11.49 -22.14
CA GLY A 173 -3.55 12.18 -21.01
C GLY A 173 -4.30 12.01 -19.67
N VAL A 174 -5.35 11.19 -19.64
CA VAL A 174 -6.17 10.94 -18.44
C VAL A 174 -5.63 9.68 -17.74
N ALA A 175 -5.17 9.84 -16.49
CA ALA A 175 -4.85 8.69 -15.66
C ALA A 175 -6.14 7.88 -15.37
N PRO A 176 -6.08 6.53 -15.33
CA PRO A 176 -7.29 5.75 -15.11
C PRO A 176 -7.77 5.98 -13.68
N GLU A 177 -9.07 6.21 -13.50
CA GLU A 177 -9.66 6.36 -12.17
C GLU A 177 -9.77 5.01 -11.46
N PRO A 178 -9.09 4.81 -10.30
CA PRO A 178 -9.23 3.59 -9.54
C PRO A 178 -10.65 3.44 -9.01
N THR A 179 -11.26 2.27 -9.24
CA THR A 179 -12.61 1.97 -8.74
C THR A 179 -12.53 1.43 -7.32
N LEU A 180 -13.34 1.99 -6.40
CA LEU A 180 -13.45 1.46 -5.03
C LEU A 180 -14.14 0.10 -5.04
N VAL A 181 -13.44 -0.93 -4.58
CA VAL A 181 -13.95 -2.30 -4.43
C VAL A 181 -14.52 -2.53 -3.03
N LEU A 182 -13.81 -2.06 -2.00
CA LEU A 182 -14.15 -2.31 -0.62
C LEU A 182 -13.71 -1.14 0.25
N HIS A 183 -14.58 -0.69 1.15
CA HIS A 183 -14.28 0.21 2.24
C HIS A 183 -14.76 -0.43 3.54
N MET A 184 -13.83 -0.69 4.45
CA MET A 184 -14.12 -1.15 5.81
C MET A 184 -13.61 -0.16 6.84
N ARG A 185 -14.31 -0.07 7.97
CA ARG A 185 -13.87 0.71 9.14
C ARG A 185 -14.22 -0.05 10.40
N ARG A 186 -13.21 -0.27 11.26
CA ARG A 186 -13.34 -0.97 12.56
C ARG A 186 -14.15 -2.28 12.44
N GLY A 187 -13.72 -3.16 11.52
CA GLY A 187 -14.34 -4.46 11.29
C GLY A 187 -15.66 -4.44 10.51
N LYS A 188 -16.25 -3.28 10.20
CA LYS A 188 -17.52 -3.19 9.45
C LYS A 188 -17.28 -2.79 8.00
N ILE A 189 -17.98 -3.42 7.06
CA ILE A 189 -18.06 -2.95 5.67
C ILE A 189 -18.93 -1.68 5.63
N VAL A 190 -18.34 -0.59 5.15
CA VAL A 190 -18.99 0.71 4.95
C VAL A 190 -19.54 0.81 3.53
N ARG A 191 -18.76 0.36 2.55
CA ARG A 191 -19.13 0.33 1.14
C ARG A 191 -18.40 -0.81 0.44
N SER A 192 -19.03 -1.44 -0.54
CA SER A 192 -18.39 -2.44 -1.40
C SER A 192 -19.01 -2.45 -2.78
N SER A 193 -18.25 -2.86 -3.79
CA SER A 193 -18.82 -3.24 -5.08
C SER A 193 -19.65 -4.52 -4.94
N PRO A 194 -20.66 -4.75 -5.81
CA PRO A 194 -21.34 -6.03 -5.90
C PRO A 194 -20.34 -7.17 -6.12
N LEU A 195 -20.61 -8.35 -5.52
CA LEU A 195 -19.71 -9.49 -5.64
C LEU A 195 -19.54 -9.96 -7.10
N ALA A 196 -20.61 -9.86 -7.90
CA ALA A 196 -20.61 -10.17 -9.32
C ALA A 196 -19.65 -9.27 -10.13
N GLU A 197 -19.51 -8.01 -9.73
CA GLU A 197 -18.62 -7.02 -10.37
C GLU A 197 -17.19 -7.06 -9.79
N THR A 198 -16.98 -7.76 -8.68
CA THR A 198 -15.69 -7.85 -8.02
C THR A 198 -14.75 -8.77 -8.82
N ARG A 199 -13.66 -8.18 -9.35
CA ARG A 199 -12.63 -8.91 -10.09
C ARG A 199 -12.01 -10.03 -9.25
N ALA A 200 -11.63 -11.12 -9.90
CA ALA A 200 -11.16 -12.35 -9.27
C ALA A 200 -10.04 -12.11 -8.22
N TRP A 201 -9.10 -11.21 -8.52
CA TRP A 201 -7.97 -10.90 -7.63
C TRP A 201 -8.40 -10.35 -6.25
N ALA A 202 -9.52 -9.62 -6.19
CA ALA A 202 -10.01 -8.97 -4.98
C ALA A 202 -11.00 -9.84 -4.20
N ARG A 203 -11.56 -10.89 -4.82
CA ARG A 203 -12.55 -11.78 -4.18
C ARG A 203 -12.07 -12.39 -2.86
N PRO A 204 -10.80 -12.85 -2.71
CA PRO A 204 -10.32 -13.36 -1.42
C PRO A 204 -10.33 -12.29 -0.31
N ILE A 205 -10.02 -11.04 -0.65
CA ILE A 205 -10.06 -9.91 0.29
C ILE A 205 -11.52 -9.62 0.69
N MET A 206 -12.43 -9.61 -0.29
CA MET A 206 -13.87 -9.41 -0.04
C MET A 206 -14.45 -10.52 0.84
N ALA A 207 -14.12 -11.79 0.57
CA ALA A 207 -14.57 -12.92 1.37
C ALA A 207 -14.07 -12.83 2.81
N ALA A 208 -12.79 -12.50 3.00
CA ALA A 208 -12.21 -12.30 4.34
C ALA A 208 -12.86 -11.11 5.07
N ALA A 209 -13.14 -10.01 4.35
CA ALA A 209 -13.84 -8.86 4.87
C ALA A 209 -15.26 -9.20 5.35
N MET A 210 -16.05 -9.90 4.54
CA MET A 210 -17.40 -10.35 4.92
C MET A 210 -17.36 -11.25 6.16
N LYS A 211 -16.40 -12.18 6.23
CA LYS A 211 -16.19 -13.03 7.41
C LYS A 211 -15.84 -12.20 8.65
N ALA A 212 -14.95 -11.21 8.53
CA ALA A 212 -14.56 -10.34 9.63
C ALA A 212 -15.69 -9.39 10.08
N SER A 213 -16.66 -9.12 9.21
CA SER A 213 -17.80 -8.23 9.48
C SER A 213 -19.00 -8.96 10.05
N ALA A 214 -19.03 -10.28 9.97
CA ALA A 214 -20.11 -11.08 10.51
C ALA A 214 -20.13 -10.97 12.05
N PRO A 215 -21.32 -10.96 12.68
CA PRO A 215 -21.41 -11.03 14.13
C PRO A 215 -20.68 -12.29 14.63
N ALA A 216 -19.99 -12.17 15.77
CA ALA A 216 -19.51 -13.36 16.48
C ALA A 216 -20.73 -14.23 16.82
N ARG A 217 -20.69 -15.50 16.39
CA ARG A 217 -21.71 -16.49 16.76
C ARG A 217 -21.58 -16.86 18.23
#